data_AF-A0A5D2AN70-F1
#
_entry.id   AF-A0A5D2AN70-F1
#
_cell.length_a   1.000
_cell.length_b   1.000
_cell.length_c   1.000
_cell.angle_alpha   90.00
_cell.angle_beta   90.00
_cell.angle_gamma   90.00
#
_symmetry.space_group_name_H-M   'P 1'
#
loop_
_entity.id
_entity.type
_entity.pdbx_description
1 polymer ?
#
loop_
_entity_poly.entity_id
_entity_poly.type
_entity_poly.pdbx_seq_one_letter_code
_entity_poly.pdbx_strand_id
1 'polypeptide(L)'
;MKFISLTWIHLQQDGFISLMGYFYFLYQTFDAVDWKQARRTNSSSPLGELFDHGCDALACAFETMAFGSTAMCGRDSFWFWVISAVPFY
;
A
#
# COMPACT_ATOMS: atom_id res chain seq x y z
N MET A 1 22.95 1.28 27.81
CA MET A 1 23.14 1.32 26.34
C MET A 1 22.02 0.66 25.53
N LYS A 2 21.49 -0.53 25.91
CA LYS A 2 20.39 -1.19 25.15
C LYS A 2 19.08 -0.40 25.06
N PHE A 3 18.69 0.32 26.12
CA PHE A 3 17.45 1.10 26.15
C PHE A 3 17.41 2.23 25.10
N ILE A 4 18.50 2.99 24.98
CA ILE A 4 18.63 4.06 23.97
C ILE A 4 18.58 3.48 22.56
N SER A 5 19.23 2.35 22.31
CA SER A 5 19.22 1.69 21.01
C SER A 5 17.82 1.26 20.56
N LEU A 6 16.97 0.78 21.47
CA LEU A 6 15.61 0.35 21.15
C LEU A 6 14.70 1.53 20.81
N THR A 7 14.81 2.64 21.54
CA THR A 7 14.02 3.85 21.25
C THR A 7 14.33 4.43 19.88
N TRP A 8 15.58 4.38 19.41
CA TRP A 8 15.94 4.82 18.05
C TRP A 8 15.35 3.91 16.96
N ILE A 9 15.31 2.60 17.20
CA ILE A 9 14.71 1.63 16.27
C ILE A 9 13.20 1.87 16.15
N HIS A 10 12.50 2.05 17.28
CA HIS A 10 11.06 2.35 17.26
C HIS A 10 10.76 3.68 16.58
N LEU A 11 11.53 4.74 16.85
CA LEU A 11 11.35 6.04 16.19
C LEU A 11 11.53 5.94 14.67
N GLN A 12 12.52 5.15 14.23
CA GLN A 12 12.74 4.90 12.80
C GLN A 12 11.58 4.11 12.20
N GLN A 13 11.11 3.05 12.88
CA GLN A 13 9.96 2.25 12.47
C GLN A 13 8.68 3.09 12.33
N ASP A 14 8.37 3.92 13.32
CA ASP A 14 7.19 4.81 13.33
C ASP A 14 7.26 5.80 12.17
N GLY A 15 8.45 6.35 11.90
CA GLY A 15 8.68 7.23 10.75
C GLY A 15 8.44 6.54 9.41
N PHE A 16 8.90 5.29 9.24
CA PHE A 16 8.64 4.50 8.03
C PHE A 16 7.15 4.21 7.86
N ILE A 17 6.44 3.81 8.91
CA ILE A 17 4.99 3.54 8.85
C ILE A 17 4.21 4.80 8.46
N SER A 18 4.56 5.95 9.05
CA SER A 18 3.95 7.24 8.69
C SER A 18 4.19 7.60 7.23
N LEU A 19 5.38 7.32 6.70
CA LEU A 19 5.72 7.57 5.30
C LEU A 19 4.94 6.66 4.35
N MET A 20 4.79 5.37 4.68
CA MET A 20 3.96 4.43 3.92
C MET A 20 2.51 4.93 3.85
N GLY A 21 1.92 5.32 4.98
CA GLY A 21 0.54 5.84 5.01
C GLY A 21 0.36 7.11 4.18
N TYR A 22 1.34 8.02 4.18
CA TYR A 22 1.31 9.22 3.33
C TYR A 22 1.34 8.87 1.84
N PHE A 23 2.21 7.94 1.42
CA PHE A 23 2.27 7.52 0.02
C PHE A 23 1.03 6.73 -0.40
N TYR A 24 0.45 5.93 0.48
CA TYR A 24 -0.80 5.23 0.20
C TYR A 24 -1.97 6.20 -0.05
N PHE A 25 -2.06 7.25 0.77
CA PHE A 25 -3.03 8.32 0.55
C PHE A 25 -2.83 9.02 -0.80
N LEU A 26 -1.59 9.32 -1.17
CA LEU A 26 -1.28 9.89 -2.48
C LEU A 26 -1.62 8.94 -3.63
N TYR A 27 -1.28 7.65 -3.50
CA TYR A 27 -1.57 6.63 -4.49
C TYR A 27 -3.07 6.57 -4.80
N GLN A 28 -3.90 6.37 -3.78
CA GLN A 28 -5.37 6.35 -3.95
C GLN A 28 -5.91 7.67 -4.51
N THR A 29 -5.30 8.80 -4.14
CA THR A 29 -5.71 10.11 -4.68
C THR A 29 -5.40 10.22 -6.17
N PHE A 30 -4.22 9.74 -6.60
CA PHE A 30 -3.80 9.78 -7.99
C PHE A 30 -4.57 8.80 -8.86
N ASP A 31 -4.82 7.59 -8.36
CA ASP A 31 -5.76 6.64 -8.98
C ASP A 31 -7.14 7.27 -9.21
N ALA A 32 -7.70 7.87 -8.14
CA ALA A 32 -8.98 8.58 -8.20
C ALA A 32 -8.98 9.78 -9.18
N VAL A 33 -7.83 10.31 -9.57
CA VAL A 33 -7.68 11.41 -10.54
C VAL A 33 -7.54 10.84 -11.96
N ASP A 34 -6.79 9.76 -12.15
CA ASP A 34 -6.56 9.16 -13.46
C ASP A 34 -7.88 8.66 -14.07
N TRP A 35 -8.71 7.93 -13.31
CA TRP A 35 -10.00 7.48 -13.83
C TRP A 35 -10.93 8.65 -14.21
N LYS A 36 -10.89 9.76 -13.45
CA LYS A 36 -11.67 10.98 -13.76
C LYS A 36 -11.17 11.61 -15.05
N GLN A 37 -9.85 11.62 -15.25
CA GLN A 37 -9.25 12.11 -16.48
C GLN A 37 -9.65 11.24 -17.67
N ALA A 38 -9.55 9.91 -17.55
CA ALA A 38 -9.93 8.96 -18.59
C ALA A 38 -11.40 9.14 -19.05
N ARG A 39 -12.32 9.43 -18.12
CA ARG A 39 -13.71 9.76 -18.45
C ARG A 39 -13.87 11.09 -19.16
N ARG A 40 -13.11 12.11 -18.77
CA ARG A 40 -13.17 13.44 -19.41
C ARG A 40 -12.62 13.41 -20.84
N THR A 41 -11.61 12.58 -21.10
CA THR A 41 -10.96 12.46 -22.41
C THR A 41 -11.57 11.37 -23.29
N ASN A 42 -12.64 10.69 -22.86
CA ASN A 42 -13.23 9.54 -23.54
C ASN A 42 -12.20 8.42 -23.85
N SER A 43 -11.17 8.28 -23.00
CA SER A 43 -10.14 7.25 -23.12
C SER A 43 -10.34 6.09 -22.14
N SER A 44 -11.47 6.02 -21.44
CA SER A 44 -11.87 4.88 -20.63
C SER A 44 -12.06 3.63 -21.50
N SER A 45 -11.49 2.49 -21.09
CA SER A 45 -11.65 1.21 -21.78
C SER A 45 -11.68 0.04 -20.79
N PRO A 46 -12.33 -1.09 -21.13
CA PRO A 46 -12.34 -2.28 -20.26
C PRO A 46 -10.96 -2.85 -19.97
N LEU A 47 -10.03 -2.72 -20.92
CA LEU A 47 -8.63 -3.14 -20.72
C LEU A 47 -7.89 -2.20 -19.76
N GLY A 48 -8.18 -0.90 -19.82
CA GLY A 48 -7.65 0.09 -18.89
C GLY A 48 -8.10 -0.19 -17.46
N GLU A 49 -9.39 -0.45 -17.26
CA GLU A 49 -9.94 -0.81 -15.94
C GLU A 49 -9.35 -2.13 -15.40
N LEU A 50 -9.15 -3.14 -16.27
CA LEU A 50 -8.49 -4.40 -15.86
C LEU A 50 -7.03 -4.17 -15.46
N PHE A 51 -6.32 -3.32 -16.20
CA PHE A 51 -4.93 -3.02 -15.91
C PHE A 51 -4.78 -2.24 -14.61
N ASP A 52 -5.66 -1.26 -14.38
CA ASP A 52 -5.75 -0.44 -13.17
C ASP A 52 -6.02 -1.31 -11.93
N HIS A 53 -7.06 -2.15 -12.00
CA HIS A 53 -7.38 -3.11 -10.94
C HIS A 53 -6.25 -4.11 -10.66
N GLY A 54 -5.54 -4.56 -11.71
CA GLY A 54 -4.36 -5.42 -11.56
C GLY A 54 -3.18 -4.71 -10.89
N CYS A 55 -2.97 -3.42 -11.18
CA CYS A 55 -1.96 -2.60 -10.53
C CYS A 55 -2.29 -2.41 -9.05
N ASP A 56 -3.55 -2.13 -8.72
CA ASP A 56 -4.00 -2.02 -7.33
C ASP A 56 -3.78 -3.31 -6.53
N ALA A 57 -4.06 -4.47 -7.14
CA ALA A 57 -3.83 -5.77 -6.51
C ALA A 57 -2.35 -6.00 -6.17
N LEU A 58 -1.45 -5.66 -7.10
CA LEU A 58 0.00 -5.76 -6.89
C LEU A 58 0.50 -4.75 -5.85
N ALA A 59 0.06 -3.50 -5.94
CA ALA A 59 0.43 -2.44 -4.98
C ALA A 59 0.02 -2.85 -3.56
N CYS A 60 -1.22 -3.32 -3.40
CA CYS A 60 -1.74 -3.80 -2.12
C CYS A 60 -0.95 -5.00 -1.58
N ALA A 61 -0.56 -5.95 -2.44
CA ALA A 61 0.22 -7.11 -2.03
C ALA A 61 1.61 -6.73 -1.50
N PHE A 62 2.32 -5.81 -2.17
CA PHE A 62 3.64 -5.36 -1.72
C PHE A 62 3.56 -4.48 -0.47
N GLU A 63 2.57 -3.59 -0.42
CA GLU A 63 2.40 -2.67 0.70
C GLU A 63 2.08 -3.41 2.00
N THR A 64 1.16 -4.37 1.99
CA THR A 64 0.80 -5.13 3.21
C THR A 64 1.94 -5.98 3.73
N MET A 65 2.76 -6.54 2.84
CA MET A 65 3.99 -7.25 3.22
C MET A 65 5.05 -6.31 3.79
N ALA A 66 5.24 -5.14 3.18
CA ALA A 66 6.16 -4.11 3.67
C ALA A 66 5.71 -3.59 5.04
N PHE A 67 4.42 -3.29 5.20
CA PHE A 67 3.82 -2.86 6.46
C PHE A 67 3.99 -3.91 7.55
N GLY A 68 3.65 -5.18 7.31
CA GLY A 68 3.81 -6.24 8.30
C GLY A 68 5.26 -6.44 8.74
N SER A 69 6.21 -6.33 7.80
CA SER A 69 7.65 -6.37 8.07
C SER A 69 8.09 -5.20 8.95
N THR A 70 7.72 -3.98 8.57
CA THR A 70 8.07 -2.77 9.33
C THR A 70 7.38 -2.73 10.70
N ALA A 71 6.15 -3.22 10.81
CA ALA A 71 5.41 -3.32 12.07
C ALA A 71 5.92 -4.45 13.00
N MET A 72 6.95 -5.20 12.60
CA MET A 72 7.52 -6.33 13.35
C MET A 72 6.51 -7.44 13.65
N CYS A 73 5.53 -7.68 12.77
CA CYS A 73 4.51 -8.71 12.96
C CYS A 73 5.01 -10.14 12.69
N GLY A 74 6.26 -10.31 12.26
CA GLY A 74 6.87 -11.62 12.05
C GLY A 74 6.11 -12.47 11.02
N ARG A 75 5.75 -13.71 11.38
CA ARG A 75 5.00 -14.63 10.51
C ARG A 75 3.59 -14.12 10.22
N ASP A 76 3.01 -13.30 11.09
CA ASP A 76 1.66 -12.79 10.92
C ASP A 76 1.54 -11.78 9.77
N SER A 77 2.67 -11.25 9.28
CA SER A 77 2.73 -10.42 8.06
C SER A 77 2.08 -11.09 6.85
N PHE A 78 2.17 -12.42 6.75
CA PHE A 78 1.51 -13.18 5.68
C PHE A 78 -0.02 -13.04 5.72
N TRP A 79 -0.62 -12.95 6.90
CA TRP A 79 -2.06 -12.80 7.03
C TRP A 79 -2.56 -11.43 6.57
N PHE A 80 -1.74 -10.39 6.67
CA PHE A 80 -2.09 -9.08 6.11
C PHE A 80 -2.25 -9.16 4.59
N TRP A 81 -1.34 -9.88 3.92
CA TRP A 81 -1.45 -10.13 2.47
C TRP A 81 -2.72 -10.94 2.12
N VAL A 82 -3.03 -11.99 2.88
CA VAL A 82 -4.24 -12.80 2.63
C VAL A 82 -5.51 -11.97 2.75
N ILE A 83 -5.62 -11.16 3.81
CA ILE A 83 -6.80 -10.32 4.05
C ILE A 83 -6.90 -9.23 2.99
N SER A 84 -5.77 -8.64 2.58
CA SER A 84 -5.73 -7.55 1.61
C SER A 84 -5.97 -8.02 0.18
N ALA A 85 -5.84 -9.32 -0.11
CA ALA A 85 -6.17 -9.88 -1.42
C ALA A 85 -7.69 -10.05 -1.64
N VAL A 86 -8.50 -10.11 -0.58
CA VAL A 86 -9.96 -10.34 -0.67
C VAL A 86 -10.70 -9.34 -1.57
N PRO A 87 -10.40 -8.02 -1.56
CA PRO A 87 -11.09 -7.04 -2.41
C PRO A 87 -10.80 -7.17 -3.92
N PHE A 88 -9.83 -8.00 -4.32
CA PHE A 88 -9.39 -8.18 -5.70
C PHE A 88 -9.90 -9.48 -6.36
N TYR A 89 -10.84 -10.16 -5.70
CA TYR A 89 -11.56 -11.33 -6.20
C TYR A 89 -13.04 -11.00 -6.42
#